data_AF-A0AAU6KJ90-F1
#
_entry.id   AF-A0AAU6KJ90-F1
#
_cell.length_a   1.000
_cell.length_b   1.000
_cell.length_c   1.000
_cell.angle_alpha   90.00
_cell.angle_beta   90.00
_cell.angle_gamma   90.00
#
_symmetry.space_group_name_H-M   'P 1'
#
loop_
_entity.id
_entity.type
_entity.pdbx_description
1 polymer ?
#
loop_
_entity_poly.entity_id
_entity_poly.type
_entity_poly.pdbx_seq_one_letter_code
_entity_poly.pdbx_strand_id
1 'polypeptide(L)'
;MSFLGKSLRTFPTITLGVALLGMSAGLVQAVPVGHQKTQKTARASDKWRATAVQYADAHWNWATWDDSTPRVKDGQAQPYFECAEFVARALAAGGLVPGLKPDDPQDSYYHYKAPNGKEYNLLLISDVIGYRSLYDFIMDYGLGADVGNDPAKAQPGDVVVIFNSNYSDKLHTGLVAQEVKGNADSTVDAHNNAHYRRTYEKFDADGYAHVIHIDPGVIKSQKPAVQPPSDPDLIRSHASHARPS
;
A
#
# COMPACT_ATOMS: atom_id res chain seq x y z
N MET A 1 -7.20 -41.00 42.55
CA MET A 1 -7.37 -40.33 43.88
C MET A 1 -7.69 -38.86 43.56
N SER A 2 -8.95 -38.45 43.42
CA SER A 2 -9.88 -37.92 44.47
C SER A 2 -9.25 -36.77 45.27
N PHE A 3 -9.81 -35.57 45.50
CA PHE A 3 -11.17 -34.99 45.48
C PHE A 3 -11.05 -33.48 45.14
N LEU A 4 -11.95 -32.84 44.37
CA LEU A 4 -13.21 -32.17 44.76
C LEU A 4 -13.08 -31.03 45.81
N GLY A 5 -13.61 -29.85 45.49
CA GLY A 5 -13.78 -28.77 46.47
C GLY A 5 -14.49 -27.51 45.95
N LYS A 6 -15.79 -27.61 45.61
CA LYS A 6 -16.71 -26.45 45.55
C LYS A 6 -17.08 -26.05 46.98
N SER A 7 -17.19 -24.76 47.26
CA SER A 7 -17.89 -24.26 48.45
C SER A 7 -18.81 -23.10 48.08
N LEU A 8 -20.11 -23.37 48.15
CA LEU A 8 -21.22 -22.42 48.20
C LEU A 8 -21.46 -22.07 49.68
N ARG A 9 -21.59 -20.79 50.02
CA ARG A 9 -22.38 -20.35 51.19
C ARG A 9 -23.06 -19.02 50.91
N THR A 10 -24.39 -19.08 50.82
CA THR A 10 -25.33 -17.99 51.09
C THR A 10 -25.66 -17.97 52.59
N PHE A 11 -26.04 -16.80 53.13
CA PHE A 11 -27.19 -16.56 54.03
C PHE A 11 -27.31 -15.04 54.33
N PRO A 12 -28.47 -14.55 54.81
CA PRO A 12 -29.04 -13.26 54.40
C PRO A 12 -28.92 -12.18 55.48
N THR A 13 -29.22 -10.93 55.11
CA THR A 13 -29.69 -9.92 56.09
C THR A 13 -30.73 -9.02 55.43
N ILE A 14 -31.94 -9.08 55.98
CA ILE A 14 -33.01 -8.08 55.83
C ILE A 14 -32.74 -7.01 56.89
N THR A 15 -32.98 -5.73 56.61
CA THR A 15 -33.97 -4.87 57.33
C THR A 15 -33.82 -3.37 57.00
N LEU A 16 -34.99 -2.77 56.77
CA LEU A 16 -35.46 -1.38 56.85
C LEU A 16 -34.78 -0.28 56.04
N GLY A 17 -35.66 0.46 55.36
CA GLY A 17 -35.32 1.62 54.56
C GLY A 17 -35.36 2.94 55.32
N VAL A 18 -34.88 3.96 54.61
CA VAL A 18 -35.23 5.35 54.82
C VAL A 18 -35.46 5.92 53.43
N ALA A 19 -36.69 6.36 53.18
CA ALA A 19 -37.05 7.13 52.01
C ALA A 19 -36.47 8.55 52.18
N LEU A 20 -35.58 8.95 51.27
CA LEU A 20 -35.33 10.36 51.00
C LEU A 20 -35.68 10.65 49.55
N LEU A 21 -36.66 11.53 49.37
CA LEU A 21 -36.92 12.24 48.13
C LEU A 21 -35.66 13.01 47.71
N GLY A 22 -35.10 12.66 46.56
CA GLY A 22 -33.96 13.34 45.95
C GLY A 22 -34.17 13.42 44.45
N MET A 23 -34.45 14.63 43.98
CA MET A 23 -34.75 15.08 42.63
C MET A 23 -34.09 14.29 41.48
N SER A 24 -34.91 13.86 40.52
CA SER A 24 -34.47 13.34 39.23
C SER A 24 -33.86 14.46 38.38
N ALA A 25 -32.53 14.57 38.36
CA ALA A 25 -31.83 15.24 37.27
C ALA A 25 -31.87 14.31 36.05
N GLY A 26 -32.64 14.69 35.03
CA GLY A 26 -32.66 13.97 33.76
C GLY A 26 -31.26 13.93 33.17
N LEU A 27 -30.73 12.72 32.98
CA LEU A 27 -29.59 12.50 32.10
C LEU A 27 -30.02 12.86 30.68
N VAL A 28 -29.66 14.06 30.25
CA VAL A 28 -29.64 14.40 28.82
C VAL A 28 -28.60 13.48 28.19
N GLN A 29 -29.05 12.45 27.49
CA GLN A 29 -28.19 11.73 26.56
C GLN A 29 -27.75 12.72 25.48
N ALA A 30 -26.52 13.21 25.60
CA ALA A 30 -25.86 13.86 24.49
C ALA A 30 -25.67 12.82 23.39
N VAL A 31 -26.47 12.91 22.33
CA VAL A 31 -26.21 12.20 21.08
C VAL A 31 -24.86 12.70 20.57
N PRO A 32 -23.84 11.83 20.39
CA PRO A 32 -22.57 12.29 19.85
C PRO A 32 -22.77 12.61 18.36
N VAL A 33 -23.00 13.89 18.07
CA VAL A 33 -22.88 14.46 16.72
C VAL A 33 -21.38 14.55 16.44
N GLY A 34 -20.77 13.43 16.03
CA GLY A 34 -19.32 13.37 15.97
C GLY A 34 -18.67 12.29 15.12
N HIS A 35 -19.37 11.58 14.23
CA HIS A 35 -18.73 10.49 13.44
C HIS A 35 -18.97 10.49 11.92
N GLN A 36 -19.81 11.37 11.37
CA GLN A 36 -20.07 11.34 9.92
C GLN A 36 -18.96 11.98 9.07
N LYS A 37 -18.17 12.91 9.61
CA LYS A 37 -17.12 13.59 8.82
C LYS A 37 -15.85 12.74 8.66
N THR A 38 -15.51 11.91 9.64
CA THR A 38 -14.33 11.01 9.64
C THR A 38 -14.56 9.74 8.82
N GLN A 39 -15.75 9.13 8.89
CA GLN A 39 -16.09 7.94 8.09
C GLN A 39 -16.18 8.21 6.58
N LYS A 40 -16.60 9.42 6.16
CA LYS A 40 -16.73 9.75 4.73
C LYS A 40 -15.36 9.98 4.06
N THR A 41 -14.35 10.39 4.83
CA THR A 41 -12.95 10.48 4.39
C THR A 41 -12.23 9.12 4.38
N ALA A 42 -12.51 8.24 5.33
CA ALA A 42 -11.93 6.88 5.36
C ALA A 42 -12.39 6.02 4.16
N ARG A 43 -13.63 6.20 3.68
CA ARG A 43 -14.11 5.45 2.50
C ARG A 43 -13.53 5.92 1.16
N ALA A 44 -13.02 7.15 1.08
CA ALA A 44 -12.31 7.64 -0.10
C ALA A 44 -10.82 7.25 -0.07
N SER A 45 -10.24 7.02 1.12
CA SER A 45 -8.85 6.60 1.30
C SER A 45 -8.57 5.13 0.96
N ASP A 46 -9.59 4.31 0.66
CA ASP A 46 -9.39 2.87 0.36
C ASP A 46 -9.56 2.51 -1.12
N LYS A 47 -10.13 3.42 -1.94
CA LYS A 47 -10.38 3.11 -3.35
C LYS A 47 -9.07 2.86 -4.11
N TRP A 48 -8.04 3.66 -3.84
CA TRP A 48 -6.74 3.48 -4.47
C TRP A 48 -6.13 2.12 -4.13
N ARG A 49 -6.29 1.62 -2.88
CA ARG A 49 -5.79 0.30 -2.45
C ARG A 49 -6.40 -0.79 -3.29
N ALA A 50 -7.74 -0.78 -3.40
CA ALA A 50 -8.45 -1.76 -4.21
C ALA A 50 -8.01 -1.75 -5.67
N THR A 51 -7.76 -0.57 -6.26
CA THR A 51 -7.28 -0.46 -7.64
C THR A 51 -5.84 -0.93 -7.81
N ALA A 52 -4.94 -0.59 -6.88
CA ALA A 52 -3.55 -1.07 -6.90
C ALA A 52 -3.47 -2.60 -6.75
N VAL A 53 -4.24 -3.17 -5.82
CA VAL A 53 -4.33 -4.62 -5.62
C VAL A 53 -4.96 -5.31 -6.83
N GLN A 54 -6.00 -4.72 -7.43
CA GLN A 54 -6.59 -5.25 -8.66
C GLN A 54 -5.59 -5.24 -9.82
N TYR A 55 -4.77 -4.19 -9.93
CA TYR A 55 -3.69 -4.17 -10.91
C TYR A 55 -2.71 -5.32 -10.65
N ALA A 56 -2.21 -5.46 -9.43
CA ALA A 56 -1.29 -6.53 -9.09
C ALA A 56 -1.85 -7.94 -9.39
N ASP A 57 -3.08 -8.22 -8.97
CA ASP A 57 -3.79 -9.48 -9.20
C ASP A 57 -3.97 -9.81 -10.69
N ALA A 58 -4.15 -8.79 -11.54
CA ALA A 58 -4.33 -8.98 -12.98
C ALA A 58 -3.01 -9.11 -13.77
N HIS A 59 -1.90 -8.62 -13.22
CA HIS A 59 -0.63 -8.43 -13.94
C HIS A 59 0.55 -9.26 -13.40
N TRP A 60 0.41 -9.92 -12.24
CA TRP A 60 1.50 -10.68 -11.59
C TRP A 60 2.21 -11.69 -12.52
N ASN A 61 1.51 -12.21 -13.52
CA ASN A 61 2.02 -13.20 -14.44
C ASN A 61 2.44 -12.66 -15.81
N TRP A 62 2.45 -11.35 -16.02
CA TRP A 62 2.83 -10.78 -17.32
C TRP A 62 4.36 -10.77 -17.49
N ALA A 63 4.88 -11.26 -18.62
CA ALA A 63 6.32 -11.28 -18.86
C ALA A 63 6.89 -9.90 -19.27
N THR A 64 6.06 -9.05 -19.86
CA THR A 64 6.37 -7.65 -20.21
C THR A 64 5.26 -6.74 -19.67
N TRP A 65 5.55 -5.45 -19.53
CA TRP A 65 4.59 -4.49 -18.97
C TRP A 65 3.45 -4.14 -19.94
N ASP A 66 3.66 -4.32 -21.25
CA ASP A 66 2.79 -3.86 -22.34
C ASP A 66 2.05 -4.98 -23.09
N ASP A 67 2.36 -6.25 -22.82
CA ASP A 67 1.72 -7.39 -23.47
C ASP A 67 1.17 -8.38 -22.44
N SER A 68 -0.15 -8.54 -22.45
CA SER A 68 -0.88 -9.46 -21.58
C SER A 68 -0.86 -10.93 -22.04
N THR A 69 -0.28 -11.21 -23.22
CA THR A 69 -0.27 -12.53 -23.86
C THR A 69 0.86 -13.41 -23.32
N PRO A 70 2.11 -12.92 -23.17
CA PRO A 70 3.15 -13.64 -22.47
C PRO A 70 2.80 -13.75 -20.99
N ARG A 71 2.22 -14.89 -20.62
CA ARG A 71 1.94 -15.23 -19.23
C ARG A 71 2.91 -16.29 -18.73
N VAL A 72 3.55 -16.00 -17.62
CA VAL A 72 4.46 -16.91 -16.95
C VAL A 72 3.75 -17.63 -15.80
N LYS A 73 4.31 -18.74 -15.35
CA LYS A 73 3.83 -19.47 -14.17
C LYS A 73 4.42 -18.83 -12.90
N ASP A 74 3.77 -19.08 -11.77
CA ASP A 74 4.36 -18.74 -10.45
C ASP A 74 5.78 -19.30 -10.33
N GLY A 75 6.70 -18.45 -9.86
CA GLY A 75 8.13 -18.69 -9.73
C GLY A 75 8.95 -18.52 -11.01
N GLN A 76 8.36 -18.22 -12.16
CA GLN A 76 9.12 -18.01 -13.40
C GLN A 76 9.65 -16.58 -13.53
N ALA A 77 10.83 -16.45 -14.14
CA ALA A 77 11.50 -15.17 -14.32
C ALA A 77 10.76 -14.22 -15.26
N GLN A 78 10.78 -12.93 -14.93
CA GLN A 78 10.20 -11.81 -15.71
C GLN A 78 11.27 -10.71 -15.90
N PRO A 79 12.26 -10.90 -16.78
CA PRO A 79 13.41 -9.99 -16.90
C PRO A 79 13.09 -8.63 -17.54
N TYR A 80 11.89 -8.47 -18.13
CA TYR A 80 11.49 -7.25 -18.85
C TYR A 80 10.33 -6.51 -18.18
N PHE A 81 9.95 -6.95 -16.98
CA PHE A 81 8.96 -6.29 -16.15
C PHE A 81 9.35 -6.51 -14.69
N GLU A 82 10.24 -5.65 -14.21
CA GLU A 82 10.92 -5.83 -12.92
C GLU A 82 10.06 -5.38 -11.73
N CYS A 83 10.48 -5.75 -10.53
CA CYS A 83 9.76 -5.58 -9.28
C CYS A 83 9.35 -4.15 -8.97
N ALA A 84 10.25 -3.19 -9.11
CA ALA A 84 9.96 -1.78 -8.88
C ALA A 84 8.95 -1.26 -9.90
N GLU A 85 9.11 -1.59 -11.18
CA GLU A 85 8.16 -1.19 -12.21
C GLU A 85 6.76 -1.74 -11.95
N PHE A 86 6.66 -3.02 -11.56
CA PHE A 86 5.38 -3.65 -11.21
C PHE A 86 4.67 -2.92 -10.09
N VAL A 87 5.38 -2.63 -9.00
CA VAL A 87 4.82 -1.88 -7.87
C VAL A 87 4.49 -0.44 -8.27
N ALA A 88 5.36 0.24 -9.01
CA ALA A 88 5.12 1.61 -9.48
C ALA A 88 3.86 1.72 -10.35
N ARG A 89 3.66 0.78 -11.28
CA ARG A 89 2.45 0.71 -12.11
C ARG A 89 1.21 0.39 -11.29
N ALA A 90 1.29 -0.49 -10.28
CA ALA A 90 0.19 -0.73 -9.35
C ALA A 90 -0.20 0.55 -8.58
N LEU A 91 0.78 1.30 -8.09
CA LEU A 91 0.56 2.59 -7.42
C LEU A 91 -0.01 3.64 -8.39
N ALA A 92 0.46 3.69 -9.64
CA ALA A 92 -0.07 4.56 -10.69
C ALA A 92 -1.52 4.23 -11.03
N ALA A 93 -1.89 2.93 -11.09
CA ALA A 93 -3.28 2.51 -11.23
C ALA A 93 -4.16 3.03 -10.09
N GLY A 94 -3.64 3.03 -8.85
CA GLY A 94 -4.28 3.66 -7.69
C GLY A 94 -4.33 5.20 -7.73
N GLY A 95 -3.69 5.84 -8.71
CA GLY A 95 -3.59 7.30 -8.81
C GLY A 95 -2.58 7.93 -7.85
N LEU A 96 -1.64 7.13 -7.33
CA LEU A 96 -0.64 7.57 -6.34
C LEU A 96 0.67 8.07 -6.96
N VAL A 97 0.79 7.99 -8.28
CA VAL A 97 1.92 8.51 -9.05
C VAL A 97 1.39 9.60 -10.00
N PRO A 98 1.25 10.85 -9.52
CA PRO A 98 0.56 11.90 -10.27
C PRO A 98 1.16 12.15 -11.65
N GLY A 99 0.31 12.11 -12.68
CA GLY A 99 0.73 12.33 -14.07
C GLY A 99 1.21 11.09 -14.80
N LEU A 100 1.29 9.93 -14.14
CA LEU A 100 1.51 8.64 -14.77
C LEU A 100 0.26 7.76 -14.72
N LYS A 101 0.06 6.99 -15.79
CA LYS A 101 -0.91 5.90 -15.91
C LYS A 101 -0.19 4.56 -15.90
N PRO A 102 -0.85 3.47 -15.45
CA PRO A 102 -0.25 2.14 -15.40
C PRO A 102 0.20 1.59 -16.77
N ASP A 103 -0.32 2.11 -17.88
CA ASP A 103 -0.02 1.72 -19.26
C ASP A 103 0.90 2.72 -19.99
N ASP A 104 1.41 3.76 -19.31
CA ASP A 104 2.36 4.68 -19.92
C ASP A 104 3.70 3.96 -20.26
N PRO A 105 4.43 4.43 -21.29
CA PRO A 105 5.71 3.85 -21.67
C PRO A 105 6.72 3.80 -20.53
N GLN A 106 7.55 2.76 -20.50
CA GLN A 106 8.59 2.56 -19.49
C GLN A 106 9.53 3.77 -19.34
N ASP A 107 9.80 4.50 -20.42
CA ASP A 107 10.58 5.75 -20.41
C ASP A 107 9.97 6.84 -19.49
N SER A 108 8.64 6.91 -19.40
CA SER A 108 7.94 7.84 -18.51
C SER A 108 8.14 7.50 -17.03
N TYR A 109 8.35 6.22 -16.71
CA TYR A 109 8.69 5.73 -15.38
C TYR A 109 10.18 5.91 -15.07
N TYR A 110 11.05 5.79 -16.07
CA TYR A 110 12.50 6.01 -15.96
C TYR A 110 12.85 7.48 -15.66
N HIS A 111 12.13 8.42 -16.30
CA HIS A 111 12.32 9.88 -16.16
C HIS A 111 11.16 10.57 -15.40
N TYR A 112 10.58 9.90 -14.40
CA TYR A 112 9.40 10.42 -13.75
C TYR A 112 9.71 11.67 -12.92
N LYS A 113 9.12 12.80 -13.31
CA LYS A 113 9.21 14.06 -12.57
C LYS A 113 7.99 14.25 -11.68
N ALA A 114 8.18 14.07 -10.37
CA ALA A 114 7.10 14.23 -9.40
C ALA A 114 6.76 15.72 -9.17
N PRO A 115 5.55 16.03 -8.66
CA PRO A 115 5.15 17.40 -8.35
C PRO A 115 6.04 18.16 -7.35
N ASN A 116 6.87 17.46 -6.58
CA ASN A 116 7.88 18.07 -5.70
C ASN A 116 9.12 18.60 -6.47
N GLY A 117 9.14 18.49 -7.80
CA GLY A 117 10.18 18.99 -8.69
C GLY A 117 11.39 18.07 -8.86
N LYS A 118 11.44 16.95 -8.12
CA LYS A 118 12.50 15.94 -8.23
C LYS A 118 12.16 14.92 -9.34
N GLU A 119 13.20 14.39 -9.96
CA GLU A 119 13.12 13.27 -10.90
C GLU A 119 13.46 11.95 -10.19
N TYR A 120 12.73 10.90 -10.53
CA TYR A 120 12.84 9.55 -9.99
C TYR A 120 12.86 8.54 -11.13
N ASN A 121 13.67 7.50 -10.97
CA ASN A 121 13.61 6.30 -11.77
C ASN A 121 12.80 5.25 -11.01
N LEU A 122 11.51 5.15 -11.35
CA LEU A 122 10.57 4.24 -10.71
C LEU A 122 10.76 2.76 -11.12
N LEU A 123 11.70 2.49 -12.04
CA LEU A 123 12.09 1.13 -12.44
C LEU A 123 13.14 0.54 -11.50
N LEU A 124 13.71 1.34 -10.60
CA LEU A 124 14.72 0.90 -9.65
C LEU A 124 14.15 0.83 -8.24
N ILE A 125 14.54 -0.21 -7.50
CA ILE A 125 14.36 -0.27 -6.05
C ILE A 125 15.66 0.01 -5.30
N SER A 126 16.79 -0.45 -5.85
CA SER A 126 18.11 -0.30 -5.25
C SER A 126 18.66 1.11 -5.38
N ASP A 127 19.55 1.47 -4.44
CA ASP A 127 20.22 2.76 -4.44
C ASP A 127 21.32 2.76 -5.52
N VAL A 128 21.17 3.62 -6.53
CA VAL A 128 22.14 3.79 -7.61
C VAL A 128 22.60 5.24 -7.64
N ILE A 129 23.91 5.46 -7.62
CA ILE A 129 24.50 6.82 -7.64
C ILE A 129 23.94 7.62 -8.82
N GLY A 130 23.40 8.80 -8.51
CA GLY A 130 22.83 9.71 -9.50
C GLY A 130 21.34 9.52 -9.78
N TYR A 131 20.71 8.47 -9.23
CA TYR A 131 19.28 8.19 -9.40
C TYR A 131 18.54 8.24 -8.05
N ARG A 132 17.23 8.49 -8.11
CA ARG A 132 16.30 8.30 -7.00
C ARG A 132 15.36 7.15 -7.36
N SER A 133 15.28 6.16 -6.50
CA SER A 133 14.51 4.93 -6.70
C SER A 133 13.00 5.13 -6.46
N LEU A 134 12.22 4.07 -6.68
CA LEU A 134 10.83 3.97 -6.22
C LEU A 134 10.72 4.18 -4.70
N TYR A 135 11.65 3.62 -3.91
CA TYR A 135 11.66 3.80 -2.46
C TYR A 135 11.83 5.28 -2.09
N ASP A 136 12.77 5.97 -2.75
CA ASP A 136 12.99 7.40 -2.54
C ASP A 136 11.76 8.21 -2.92
N PHE A 137 11.05 7.85 -3.99
CA PHE A 137 9.80 8.51 -4.35
C PHE A 137 8.76 8.35 -3.23
N ILE A 138 8.52 7.13 -2.74
CA ILE A 138 7.52 6.87 -1.69
C ILE A 138 7.82 7.69 -0.44
N MET A 139 9.10 7.75 -0.03
CA MET A 139 9.53 8.45 1.18
C MET A 139 9.60 9.98 1.00
N ASP A 140 10.30 10.47 -0.03
CA ASP A 140 10.46 11.91 -0.27
C ASP A 140 9.13 12.61 -0.59
N TYR A 141 8.22 11.90 -1.26
CA TYR A 141 6.91 12.43 -1.64
C TYR A 141 5.89 12.31 -0.49
N GLY A 142 6.26 11.65 0.61
CA GLY A 142 5.39 11.44 1.77
C GLY A 142 4.17 10.56 1.46
N LEU A 143 4.34 9.60 0.54
CA LEU A 143 3.29 8.66 0.14
C LEU A 143 3.13 7.54 1.17
N GLY A 144 4.18 7.21 1.90
CA GLY A 144 4.15 6.17 2.93
C GLY A 144 5.24 6.32 3.99
N ALA A 145 5.24 5.38 4.92
CA ALA A 145 6.21 5.30 6.00
C ALA A 145 6.63 3.84 6.22
N ASP A 146 7.91 3.63 6.54
CA ASP A 146 8.42 2.34 6.99
C ASP A 146 7.86 2.02 8.38
N VAL A 147 7.13 0.91 8.51
CA VAL A 147 6.51 0.45 9.77
C VAL A 147 7.19 -0.79 10.36
N GLY A 148 8.35 -1.15 9.81
CA GLY A 148 9.17 -2.29 10.20
C GLY A 148 8.74 -3.60 9.56
N ASN A 149 9.19 -4.70 10.14
CA ASN A 149 9.10 -6.06 9.59
C ASN A 149 7.93 -6.89 10.15
N ASP A 150 6.91 -6.25 10.71
CA ASP A 150 5.75 -6.95 11.29
C ASP A 150 4.66 -7.16 10.21
N PRO A 151 4.48 -8.37 9.67
CA PRO A 151 3.49 -8.63 8.63
C PRO A 151 2.06 -8.42 9.10
N ALA A 152 1.80 -8.42 10.41
CA ALA A 152 0.47 -8.14 10.97
C ALA A 152 0.09 -6.65 10.85
N LYS A 153 1.05 -5.76 10.56
CA LYS A 153 0.79 -4.35 10.28
C LYS A 153 0.51 -4.06 8.81
N ALA A 154 0.78 -5.02 7.92
CA ALA A 154 0.58 -4.87 6.49
C ALA A 154 -0.90 -4.81 6.12
N GLN A 155 -1.23 -3.89 5.23
CA GLN A 155 -2.56 -3.76 4.63
C GLN A 155 -2.47 -3.93 3.12
N PRO A 156 -3.55 -4.38 2.45
CA PRO A 156 -3.60 -4.42 0.99
C PRO A 156 -3.21 -3.06 0.38
N GLY A 157 -2.33 -3.07 -0.62
CA GLY A 157 -1.78 -1.89 -1.25
C GLY A 157 -0.57 -1.27 -0.54
N ASP A 158 -0.16 -1.78 0.62
CA ASP A 158 1.17 -1.47 1.17
C ASP A 158 2.27 -2.10 0.31
N VAL A 159 3.49 -1.56 0.43
CA VAL A 159 4.64 -2.05 -0.32
C VAL A 159 5.55 -2.83 0.63
N VAL A 160 6.05 -3.98 0.21
CA VAL A 160 7.07 -4.73 0.94
C VAL A 160 8.40 -4.51 0.25
N VAL A 161 9.44 -4.18 1.02
CA VAL A 161 10.80 -3.95 0.51
C VAL A 161 11.74 -4.91 1.22
N ILE A 162 12.44 -5.73 0.45
CA ILE A 162 13.49 -6.63 0.97
C ILE A 162 14.81 -5.89 0.96
N PHE A 163 15.49 -5.88 2.10
CA PHE A 163 16.82 -5.28 2.23
C PHE A 163 17.92 -6.34 2.23
N ASN A 164 19.16 -5.90 2.08
CA ASN A 164 20.33 -6.71 2.44
C ASN A 164 20.41 -6.90 3.96
N SER A 165 21.30 -7.80 4.41
CA SER A 165 21.34 -8.26 5.80
C SER A 165 21.70 -7.19 6.84
N ASN A 166 22.22 -6.05 6.41
CA ASN A 166 22.53 -4.89 7.27
C ASN A 166 21.57 -3.70 7.05
N TYR A 167 20.48 -3.90 6.30
CA TYR A 167 19.46 -2.88 6.00
C TYR A 167 19.99 -1.61 5.31
N SER A 168 21.09 -1.73 4.58
CA SER A 168 21.72 -0.60 3.87
C SER A 168 21.26 -0.45 2.42
N ASP A 169 20.94 -1.56 1.75
CA ASP A 169 20.48 -1.56 0.36
C ASP A 169 19.14 -2.28 0.22
N LYS A 170 18.32 -1.80 -0.70
CA LYS A 170 17.05 -2.40 -1.08
C LYS A 170 17.30 -3.32 -2.26
N LEU A 171 16.87 -4.57 -2.16
CA LEU A 171 17.17 -5.62 -3.14
C LEU A 171 15.96 -6.02 -3.98
N HIS A 172 14.76 -5.94 -3.39
CA HIS A 172 13.54 -6.39 -4.04
C HIS A 172 12.33 -5.68 -3.44
N THR A 173 11.21 -5.68 -4.17
CA THR A 173 9.95 -5.12 -3.70
C THR A 173 8.74 -5.87 -4.23
N GLY A 174 7.64 -5.82 -3.48
CA GLY A 174 6.35 -6.36 -3.88
C GLY A 174 5.19 -5.53 -3.33
N LEU A 175 3.97 -5.84 -3.75
CA LEU A 175 2.75 -5.21 -3.26
C LEU A 175 1.99 -6.19 -2.35
N VAL A 176 1.58 -5.73 -1.17
CA VAL A 176 0.69 -6.51 -0.31
C VAL A 176 -0.66 -6.66 -1.00
N ALA A 177 -1.01 -7.88 -1.39
CA ALA A 177 -2.26 -8.20 -2.08
C ALA A 177 -3.41 -8.46 -1.09
N GLN A 178 -3.12 -9.06 0.06
CA GLN A 178 -4.10 -9.38 1.10
C GLN A 178 -3.50 -9.17 2.49
N GLU A 179 -4.30 -8.61 3.40
CA GLU A 179 -3.98 -8.56 4.84
C GLU A 179 -4.03 -9.95 5.48
N VAL A 180 -3.43 -10.05 6.67
CA VAL A 180 -3.63 -11.17 7.60
C VAL A 180 -5.13 -11.42 7.80
N LYS A 181 -5.56 -12.66 7.55
CA LYS A 181 -6.93 -13.10 7.83
C LYS A 181 -6.92 -14.27 8.80
N GLY A 182 -7.24 -13.99 10.07
CA GLY A 182 -7.19 -14.99 11.13
C GLY A 182 -5.75 -15.40 11.42
N ASN A 183 -5.40 -16.66 11.18
CA ASN A 183 -4.04 -17.20 11.37
C ASN A 183 -3.21 -17.22 10.08
N ALA A 184 -3.72 -16.67 8.97
CA ALA A 184 -3.01 -16.66 7.69
C ALA A 184 -2.18 -15.38 7.54
N ASP A 185 -0.93 -15.50 7.10
CA ASP A 185 -0.06 -14.37 6.80
C ASP A 185 -0.65 -13.46 5.72
N SER A 186 -0.23 -12.19 5.75
CA SER A 186 -0.38 -11.29 4.61
C SER A 186 0.26 -11.92 3.36
N THR A 187 -0.29 -11.61 2.19
CA THR A 187 0.24 -12.12 0.91
C THR A 187 0.74 -11.00 0.03
N VAL A 188 1.76 -11.29 -0.77
CA VAL A 188 2.48 -10.35 -1.63
C VAL A 188 2.42 -10.84 -3.07
N ASP A 189 2.10 -9.92 -3.98
CA ASP A 189 2.30 -10.09 -5.42
C ASP A 189 3.59 -9.39 -5.82
N ALA A 190 4.41 -10.02 -6.66
CA ALA A 190 5.72 -9.49 -7.05
C ALA A 190 6.20 -10.00 -8.41
N HIS A 191 7.22 -9.32 -8.93
CA HIS A 191 7.86 -9.53 -10.23
C HIS A 191 9.35 -9.90 -10.09
N ASN A 192 10.15 -9.86 -11.16
CA ASN A 192 11.45 -10.55 -11.35
C ASN A 192 11.33 -12.07 -11.36
N ASN A 193 10.64 -12.63 -10.37
CA ASN A 193 10.00 -13.93 -10.44
C ASN A 193 8.52 -13.73 -10.14
N ALA A 194 7.66 -14.27 -10.99
CA ALA A 194 6.22 -14.09 -10.84
C ALA A 194 5.78 -14.69 -9.51
N HIS A 195 5.16 -13.87 -8.66
CA HIS A 195 4.64 -14.29 -7.38
C HIS A 195 3.18 -13.88 -7.28
N TYR A 196 2.31 -14.88 -7.12
CA TYR A 196 0.89 -14.65 -6.86
C TYR A 196 0.54 -15.03 -5.44
N ARG A 197 0.11 -14.04 -4.66
CA ARG A 197 -0.33 -14.17 -3.27
C ARG A 197 0.64 -15.03 -2.45
N ARG A 198 1.94 -14.79 -2.64
CA ARG A 198 2.99 -15.46 -1.90
C ARG A 198 2.90 -15.00 -0.45
N THR A 199 2.91 -15.92 0.52
CA THR A 199 2.86 -15.54 1.93
C THR A 199 4.07 -14.66 2.26
N TYR A 200 3.88 -13.69 3.15
CA TYR A 200 4.94 -12.79 3.59
C TYR A 200 6.18 -13.57 4.04
N GLU A 201 6.01 -14.62 4.86
CA GLU A 201 7.09 -15.51 5.30
C GLU A 201 7.89 -16.10 4.12
N LYS A 202 7.23 -16.50 3.02
CA LYS A 202 7.91 -17.05 1.85
C LYS A 202 8.54 -15.99 0.96
N PHE A 203 8.02 -14.77 1.00
CA PHE A 203 8.56 -13.62 0.27
C PHE A 203 9.80 -13.09 1.00
N ASP A 204 9.76 -13.04 2.33
CA ASP A 204 10.84 -12.64 3.24
C ASP A 204 11.52 -13.85 3.90
N ALA A 205 11.99 -14.80 3.08
CA ALA A 205 12.58 -16.03 3.60
C ALA A 205 13.83 -15.79 4.49
N ASP A 206 14.51 -14.65 4.30
CA ASP A 206 15.73 -14.27 5.00
C ASP A 206 15.49 -13.32 6.20
N GLY A 207 14.26 -12.81 6.38
CA GLY A 207 13.88 -11.98 7.53
C GLY A 207 14.34 -10.52 7.47
N TYR A 208 14.53 -9.98 6.26
CA TYR A 208 15.02 -8.62 6.01
C TYR A 208 14.00 -7.74 5.28
N ALA A 209 12.73 -8.14 5.22
CA ALA A 209 11.69 -7.34 4.59
C ALA A 209 11.04 -6.37 5.58
N HIS A 210 10.82 -5.14 5.13
CA HIS A 210 9.98 -4.17 5.82
C HIS A 210 8.71 -3.90 5.03
N VAL A 211 7.65 -3.59 5.78
CA VAL A 211 6.39 -3.07 5.26
C VAL A 211 6.49 -1.54 5.21
N ILE A 212 6.22 -0.99 4.04
CA ILE A 212 6.05 0.43 3.81
C ILE A 212 4.55 0.69 3.74
N HIS A 213 4.02 1.23 4.83
CA HIS A 213 2.60 1.56 4.93
C HIS A 213 2.30 2.78 4.06
N ILE A 214 1.45 2.60 3.05
CA ILE A 214 1.10 3.66 2.11
C ILE A 214 -0.11 4.41 2.67
N ASP A 215 0.05 5.70 2.95
CA ASP A 215 -1.04 6.56 3.42
C ASP A 215 -0.97 7.92 2.69
N PRO A 216 -1.63 8.05 1.53
CA PRO A 216 -1.67 9.31 0.79
C PRO A 216 -2.42 10.42 1.55
N GLY A 217 -3.12 10.10 2.65
CA GLY A 217 -3.73 11.09 3.54
C GLY A 217 -2.71 12.03 4.20
N VAL A 218 -1.44 11.62 4.28
CA VAL A 218 -0.30 12.44 4.73
C VAL A 218 0.06 13.54 3.71
N ILE A 219 -0.32 13.40 2.43
CA ILE A 219 -0.03 14.37 1.34
C ILE A 219 -0.84 15.68 1.49
N LYS A 220 -1.80 15.77 2.43
CA LYS A 220 -2.73 16.92 2.59
C LYS A 220 -2.11 18.27 2.97
N SER A 221 -0.79 18.40 3.11
CA SER A 221 -0.11 19.68 3.31
C SER A 221 0.53 20.27 2.04
N GLN A 222 0.58 19.52 0.93
CA GLN A 222 1.10 20.01 -0.33
C GLN A 222 -0.05 20.41 -1.26
N LYS A 223 -0.20 21.72 -1.48
CA LYS A 223 -1.12 22.28 -2.48
C LYS A 223 -0.91 21.54 -3.82
N PRO A 224 -1.97 21.05 -4.48
CA PRO A 224 -1.83 20.48 -5.82
C PRO A 224 -1.11 21.48 -6.70
N ALA A 225 0.02 21.07 -7.29
CA ALA A 225 0.64 21.86 -8.34
C ALA A 225 -0.39 22.01 -9.45
N VAL A 226 -0.69 23.26 -9.83
CA VAL A 226 -1.47 23.53 -11.03
C VAL A 226 -0.67 22.93 -12.17
N GLN A 227 -1.22 21.88 -12.78
CA GLN A 227 -0.69 21.30 -14.01
C GLN A 227 -0.53 22.46 -15.01
N PRO A 228 0.68 22.75 -15.54
CA PRO A 228 0.75 23.65 -16.67
C PRO A 228 -0.17 23.05 -17.76
N PRO A 229 -1.01 23.89 -18.42
CA PRO A 229 -1.89 23.39 -19.46
C PRO A 229 -1.07 22.60 -20.47
N SER A 230 -1.50 21.38 -20.77
CA SER A 230 -0.96 20.59 -21.87
C SER A 230 -1.06 21.44 -23.12
N ASP A 231 0.08 21.85 -23.67
CA ASP A 231 0.15 22.55 -24.93
C ASP A 231 -0.33 21.58 -26.04
N PRO A 232 -1.50 21.82 -26.66
CA PRO A 232 -2.04 20.92 -27.68
C PRO A 232 -1.15 20.88 -28.93
N ASP A 233 -0.22 21.83 -29.10
CA ASP A 233 0.70 21.87 -30.25
C ASP A 233 1.98 21.04 -30.04
N LEU A 234 2.33 20.66 -28.79
CA LEU A 234 3.40 19.70 -28.50
C LEU A 234 2.99 18.24 -28.79
N ILE A 235 1.70 17.92 -28.70
CA ILE A 235 1.17 16.58 -29.01
C ILE A 235 1.20 16.30 -30.52
N ARG A 236 1.22 17.33 -31.36
CA ARG A 236 1.16 17.19 -32.83
C ARG A 236 2.53 17.01 -33.50
N SER A 237 3.64 17.34 -32.84
CA SER A 237 5.00 17.24 -33.43
C SER A 237 5.66 15.85 -33.26
N HIS A 238 5.23 15.06 -32.27
CA HIS A 238 5.74 13.70 -32.05
C HIS A 238 5.01 12.62 -32.86
N ALA A 239 3.85 12.94 -33.44
CA ALA A 239 3.06 12.01 -34.26
C ALA A 239 3.52 11.89 -35.73
N SER A 240 4.52 12.67 -36.17
CA SER A 240 4.93 12.73 -37.59
C SER A 240 6.32 12.21 -37.92
N HIS A 241 7.07 11.62 -36.98
CA HIS A 241 8.43 11.09 -37.26
C HIS A 241 8.55 9.55 -37.25
N ALA A 242 7.44 8.82 -37.07
CA ALA A 242 7.41 7.37 -37.29
C ALA A 242 6.84 7.05 -38.69
N ARG A 243 7.65 7.25 -39.73
CA ARG A 243 7.49 6.49 -40.97
C ARG A 243 8.82 5.82 -41.33
N PRO A 244 8.79 4.54 -41.71
CA PRO A 244 10.00 3.79 -42.04
C PRO A 244 10.50 4.20 -43.42
N SER A 245 11.82 4.29 -43.54
CA SER A 245 12.57 4.08 -44.78
C SER A 245 13.48 2.89 -44.57
#